data_AF-A0A1C4ZXN5-F1
#
_entry.id   AF-A0A1C4ZXN5-F1
#
_cell.length_a   1.000
_cell.length_b   1.000
_cell.length_c   1.000
_cell.angle_alpha   90.00
_cell.angle_beta   90.00
_cell.angle_gamma   90.00
#
_symmetry.space_group_name_H-M   'P 1'
#
loop_
_entity.id
_entity.type
_entity.pdbx_description
1 polymer ?
#
loop_
_entity_poly.entity_id
_entity_poly.type
_entity_poly.pdbx_seq_one_letter_code
_entity_poly.pdbx_strand_id
1 'polypeptide(L)'
;MVTGEGSLRPVYWRGLPRGATLLRVTLVAALLGLAAAVLHTPAGCPPGAAPSHPAPPASPAPSGEARPSGALPLPGGSVGVPVRLAEPAALAVLHPGARVDLLVVPAGGAAGEATLLASRALVLDVVGAGAVDGSSALYLALRPEQAQRAVGVPEGSRFAVVVRE
;
A
#
# COMPACT_ATOMS: atom_id res chain seq x y z
N MET A 1 8.06 51.39 -52.61
CA MET A 1 6.74 51.16 -52.02
C MET A 1 6.85 49.93 -51.14
N VAL A 2 6.90 50.13 -49.82
CA VAL A 2 7.19 49.12 -48.80
C VAL A 2 5.86 48.52 -48.33
N THR A 3 5.81 47.19 -48.30
CA THR A 3 4.75 46.35 -47.72
C THR A 3 4.59 46.64 -46.23
N GLY A 4 3.39 47.07 -45.83
CA GLY A 4 3.02 47.25 -44.43
C GLY A 4 2.59 45.91 -43.83
N GLU A 5 3.47 45.32 -43.01
CA GLU A 5 3.18 44.15 -42.18
C GLU A 5 2.13 44.51 -41.13
N GLY A 6 0.96 43.86 -41.21
CA GLY A 6 -0.12 44.00 -40.25
C GLY A 6 0.31 43.47 -38.88
N SER A 7 0.64 44.40 -37.98
CA SER A 7 0.96 44.17 -36.57
C SER A 7 -0.07 43.28 -35.87
N LEU A 8 0.36 42.09 -35.43
CA LEU A 8 -0.41 41.23 -34.54
C LEU A 8 -0.51 41.92 -33.18
N ARG A 9 -1.72 42.34 -32.81
CA ARG A 9 -1.98 42.87 -31.46
C ARG A 9 -1.95 41.74 -30.43
N PRO A 10 -1.19 41.86 -29.34
CA PRO A 10 -1.34 40.93 -28.23
C PRO A 10 -2.71 41.17 -27.58
N VAL A 11 -3.55 40.14 -27.65
CA VAL A 11 -4.81 40.10 -26.91
C VAL A 11 -4.47 39.97 -25.44
N TYR A 12 -4.52 41.08 -24.71
CA TYR A 12 -4.43 41.07 -23.25
C TYR A 12 -5.69 40.37 -22.70
N TRP A 13 -5.54 39.09 -22.34
CA TRP A 13 -6.54 38.39 -21.54
C TRP A 13 -6.62 39.07 -20.17
N ARG A 14 -7.73 39.78 -19.96
CA ARG A 14 -8.13 40.33 -18.66
C ARG A 14 -8.37 39.15 -17.71
N GLY A 15 -7.37 38.80 -16.92
CA GLY A 15 -7.53 37.86 -15.82
C GLY A 15 -8.52 38.42 -14.81
N LEU A 16 -9.65 37.73 -14.59
CA LEU A 16 -10.51 37.96 -13.44
C LEU A 16 -9.98 37.14 -12.26
N PRO A 17 -9.37 37.77 -11.23
CA PRO A 17 -8.79 37.05 -10.09
C PRO A 17 -9.84 36.51 -9.09
N ARG A 18 -11.15 36.63 -9.38
CA ARG A 18 -12.23 36.20 -8.47
C ARG A 18 -12.92 34.89 -8.87
N GLY A 19 -12.90 34.52 -10.15
CA GLY A 19 -13.58 33.30 -10.62
C GLY A 19 -12.83 32.01 -10.28
N ALA A 20 -11.49 32.03 -10.41
CA ALA A 20 -10.66 30.86 -10.16
C ALA A 20 -10.69 30.40 -8.70
N THR A 21 -10.78 31.34 -7.75
CA THR A 21 -10.85 31.02 -6.32
C THR A 21 -12.18 30.39 -5.95
N LEU A 22 -13.30 30.91 -6.47
CA LEU A 22 -14.62 30.30 -6.29
C LEU A 22 -14.71 28.92 -6.94
N LEU A 23 -14.12 28.77 -8.13
CA LEU A 23 -14.05 27.47 -8.81
C LEU A 23 -13.19 26.47 -8.04
N ARG A 24 -12.06 26.90 -7.47
CA ARG A 24 -11.25 26.05 -6.58
C ARG A 24 -12.00 25.67 -5.31
N VAL A 25 -12.70 26.61 -4.66
CA VAL A 25 -13.46 26.33 -3.43
C VAL A 25 -14.62 25.38 -3.71
N THR A 26 -15.37 25.59 -4.79
CA THR A 26 -16.48 24.70 -5.18
C THR A 26 -15.98 23.30 -5.55
N LEU A 27 -14.86 23.21 -6.28
CA LEU A 27 -14.23 21.93 -6.62
C LEU A 27 -13.73 21.20 -5.36
N VAL A 28 -13.08 21.90 -4.43
CA VAL A 28 -12.63 21.32 -3.16
C VAL A 28 -13.82 20.86 -2.32
N ALA A 29 -14.89 21.65 -2.23
CA ALA A 29 -16.11 21.26 -1.52
C ALA A 29 -16.78 20.03 -2.14
N ALA A 30 -16.84 19.95 -3.48
CA ALA A 30 -17.37 18.79 -4.19
C ALA A 30 -16.52 17.53 -3.95
N LEU A 31 -15.19 17.65 -4.02
CA LEU A 31 -14.27 16.54 -3.74
C LEU A 31 -14.38 16.05 -2.29
N LEU A 32 -14.46 16.96 -1.32
CA LEU A 32 -14.65 16.62 0.09
C LEU A 32 -16.01 15.96 0.35
N GLY A 33 -17.08 16.44 -0.29
CA GLY A 33 -18.40 15.82 -0.22
C GLY A 33 -18.42 14.40 -0.79
N LEU A 34 -17.76 14.20 -1.93
CA LEU A 34 -17.63 12.87 -2.55
C LEU A 34 -16.81 11.91 -1.68
N ALA A 35 -15.68 12.37 -1.13
CA ALA A 35 -14.86 11.58 -0.22
C ALA A 35 -15.63 11.18 1.04
N ALA A 36 -16.37 12.12 1.64
CA ALA A 36 -17.21 11.84 2.79
C ALA A 36 -18.32 10.83 2.47
N ALA A 37 -18.93 10.91 1.28
CA ALA A 37 -19.96 9.95 0.84
C ALA A 37 -19.40 8.53 0.64
N VAL A 38 -18.16 8.39 0.12
CA VAL A 38 -17.47 7.09 0.00
C VAL A 38 -17.09 6.53 1.37
N LEU A 39 -16.64 7.38 2.29
CA LEU A 39 -16.31 6.96 3.66
C LEU A 39 -17.55 6.60 4.48
N HIS A 40 -18.68 7.27 4.25
CA HIS A 40 -19.92 7.07 5.00
C HIS A 40 -20.91 6.15 4.29
N THR A 41 -20.58 5.51 3.17
CA THR A 41 -21.50 4.55 2.54
C THR A 41 -21.65 3.37 3.49
N PRO A 42 -22.75 3.25 4.25
CA PRO A 42 -22.97 2.08 5.05
C PRO A 42 -23.26 0.97 4.05
N ALA A 43 -22.63 -0.19 4.17
CA ALA A 43 -23.03 -1.38 3.43
C ALA A 43 -24.43 -1.80 3.89
N GLY A 44 -25.46 -1.11 3.39
CA GLY A 44 -26.87 -1.35 3.67
C GLY A 44 -27.34 -2.54 2.85
N CYS A 45 -27.32 -3.71 3.48
CA CYS A 45 -28.01 -4.93 3.05
C CYS A 45 -29.50 -4.65 2.74
N PRO A 46 -30.10 -5.16 1.65
CA PRO A 46 -31.55 -5.21 1.54
C PRO A 46 -32.11 -6.41 2.34
N PRO A 47 -33.22 -6.26 3.11
CA PRO A 47 -33.88 -7.37 3.76
C PRO A 47 -34.85 -8.05 2.78
N GLY A 48 -34.54 -9.29 2.39
CA GLY A 48 -35.44 -10.18 1.66
C GLY A 48 -35.75 -11.42 2.50
N ALA A 49 -37.03 -11.62 2.81
CA ALA A 49 -37.54 -12.51 3.83
C ALA A 49 -37.61 -14.02 3.49
N ALA A 50 -37.64 -14.84 4.56
CA ALA A 50 -38.36 -16.12 4.80
C ALA A 50 -37.49 -17.39 5.01
N PRO A 51 -38.04 -18.47 5.60
CA PRO A 51 -38.59 -18.61 6.95
C PRO A 51 -37.82 -19.65 7.82
N SER A 52 -38.22 -19.74 9.08
CA SER A 52 -37.67 -20.54 10.19
C SER A 52 -37.58 -22.06 9.96
N HIS A 53 -36.42 -22.64 10.30
CA HIS A 53 -36.26 -24.07 10.60
C HIS A 53 -35.31 -24.22 11.81
N PRO A 54 -35.61 -25.04 12.84
CA PRO A 54 -34.74 -25.19 14.00
C PRO A 54 -33.71 -26.34 13.85
N ALA A 55 -32.56 -26.17 14.53
CA ALA A 55 -31.49 -27.12 14.90
C ALA A 55 -30.23 -27.21 14.01
N PRO A 56 -29.05 -27.62 14.52
CA PRO A 56 -28.47 -27.66 15.89
C PRO A 56 -27.16 -26.80 15.98
N PRO A 57 -26.39 -26.72 17.10
CA PRO A 57 -25.34 -25.70 17.24
C PRO A 57 -24.13 -26.00 16.34
N ALA A 58 -23.92 -25.14 15.34
CA ALA A 58 -22.71 -25.13 14.54
C ALA A 58 -21.58 -24.45 15.32
N SER A 59 -20.44 -25.15 15.39
CA SER A 59 -19.16 -24.68 15.94
C SER A 59 -18.82 -23.25 15.51
N PRO A 60 -18.13 -22.47 16.36
CA PRO A 60 -17.75 -21.10 16.02
C PRO A 60 -16.82 -21.11 14.80
N ALA A 61 -17.30 -20.57 13.68
CA ALA A 61 -16.45 -20.21 12.56
C ALA A 61 -15.43 -19.17 13.05
N PRO A 62 -14.13 -19.30 12.71
CA PRO A 62 -13.18 -18.24 13.01
C PRO A 62 -13.63 -16.99 12.25
N SER A 63 -13.75 -15.89 13.00
CA SER A 63 -14.02 -14.55 12.51
C SER A 63 -13.14 -14.27 11.29
N GLY A 64 -13.75 -14.35 10.11
CA GLY A 64 -13.13 -13.93 8.86
C GLY A 64 -13.11 -12.42 8.85
N GLU A 65 -12.15 -11.81 9.55
CA GLU A 65 -11.64 -10.51 9.16
C GLU A 65 -11.36 -10.60 7.67
N ALA A 66 -12.00 -9.71 6.90
CA ALA A 66 -11.91 -9.67 5.46
C ALA A 66 -10.44 -9.70 5.05
N ARG A 67 -9.94 -10.88 4.68
CA ARG A 67 -8.58 -11.01 4.17
C ARG A 67 -8.53 -10.12 2.93
N PRO A 68 -7.60 -9.15 2.85
CA PRO A 68 -7.37 -8.47 1.60
C PRO A 68 -7.16 -9.55 0.54
N SER A 69 -7.93 -9.50 -0.55
CA SER A 69 -8.08 -10.62 -1.51
C SER A 69 -6.78 -11.04 -2.22
N GLY A 70 -5.64 -10.41 -1.90
CA GLY A 70 -4.31 -10.76 -2.38
C GLY A 70 -3.40 -11.48 -1.37
N ALA A 71 -3.76 -11.59 -0.09
CA ALA A 71 -2.88 -12.20 0.91
C ALA A 71 -2.84 -13.73 0.79
N LEU A 72 -1.64 -14.30 0.64
CA LEU A 72 -1.43 -15.73 0.60
C LEU A 72 -1.50 -16.38 1.99
N PRO A 73 -1.95 -17.64 2.08
CA PRO A 73 -1.92 -18.38 3.33
C PRO A 73 -0.48 -18.59 3.81
N LEU A 74 -0.29 -18.51 5.12
CA LEU A 74 1.00 -18.79 5.74
C LEU A 74 1.34 -20.29 5.58
N PRO A 75 2.48 -20.64 4.95
CA PRO A 75 2.91 -22.03 4.84
C PRO A 75 3.14 -22.67 6.22
N GLY A 76 2.86 -23.96 6.34
CA GLY A 76 3.13 -24.72 7.57
C GLY A 76 4.60 -24.60 8.00
N GLY A 77 4.83 -24.43 9.30
CA GLY A 77 6.18 -24.26 9.86
C GLY A 77 6.85 -22.92 9.57
N SER A 78 6.13 -21.96 8.97
CA SER A 78 6.61 -20.59 8.77
C SER A 78 5.94 -19.61 9.74
N VAL A 79 6.58 -18.45 9.92
CA VAL A 79 6.09 -17.31 10.70
C VAL A 79 5.92 -16.13 9.75
N GLY A 80 4.75 -15.49 9.78
CA GLY A 80 4.49 -14.27 9.01
C GLY A 80 5.14 -13.07 9.71
N VAL A 81 6.03 -12.36 9.01
CA VAL A 81 6.78 -11.23 9.56
C VAL A 81 6.55 -9.98 8.71
N PRO A 82 6.04 -8.87 9.28
CA PRO A 82 5.99 -7.59 8.60
C PRO A 82 7.38 -6.96 8.56
N VAL A 83 7.83 -6.55 7.38
CA VAL A 83 9.13 -5.91 7.16
C VAL A 83 8.91 -4.56 6.50
N ARG A 84 9.46 -3.51 7.11
CA ARG A 84 9.53 -2.18 6.51
C ARG A 84 10.81 -2.09 5.69
N LEU A 85 10.66 -1.89 4.39
CA LEU A 85 11.80 -1.72 3.50
C LEU A 85 12.36 -0.31 3.66
N ALA A 86 13.68 -0.20 3.53
CA ALA A 86 14.34 1.10 3.49
C ALA A 86 13.99 1.87 2.20
N GLU A 87 13.77 1.12 1.10
CA GLU A 87 13.33 1.66 -0.17
C GLU A 87 11.87 1.26 -0.43
N PRO A 88 10.89 2.14 -0.17
CA PRO A 88 9.48 1.81 -0.34
C PRO A 88 9.09 1.59 -1.82
N ALA A 89 9.81 2.17 -2.79
CA ALA A 89 9.51 1.95 -4.20
C ALA A 89 9.72 0.49 -4.65
N ALA A 90 10.54 -0.28 -3.92
CA ALA A 90 10.73 -1.71 -4.19
C ALA A 90 9.44 -2.52 -4.00
N LEU A 91 8.46 -2.02 -3.23
CA LEU A 91 7.17 -2.70 -3.09
C LEU A 91 6.36 -2.69 -4.38
N ALA A 92 6.60 -1.74 -5.29
CA ALA A 92 5.86 -1.63 -6.55
C ALA A 92 6.15 -2.78 -7.52
N VAL A 93 7.29 -3.46 -7.37
CA VAL A 93 7.69 -4.61 -8.21
C VAL A 93 7.43 -5.96 -7.54
N LEU A 94 7.00 -5.95 -6.28
CA LEU A 94 6.73 -7.18 -5.52
C LEU A 94 5.25 -7.52 -5.61
N HIS A 95 4.97 -8.81 -5.68
CA HIS A 95 3.63 -9.34 -5.61
C HIS A 95 3.59 -10.51 -4.62
N PRO A 96 2.42 -10.78 -4.00
CA PRO A 96 2.20 -12.03 -3.27
C PRO A 96 2.60 -13.23 -4.13
N GLY A 97 3.32 -14.17 -3.55
CA GLY A 97 3.83 -15.36 -4.24
C GLY A 97 5.27 -15.24 -4.74
N ALA A 98 5.81 -14.03 -4.84
CA ALA A 98 7.21 -13.81 -5.19
C ALA A 98 8.14 -14.41 -4.14
N ARG A 99 9.36 -14.76 -4.57
CA ARG A 99 10.45 -15.22 -3.70
C ARG A 99 11.48 -14.11 -3.61
N VAL A 100 11.90 -13.79 -2.39
CA VAL A 100 12.90 -12.73 -2.17
C VAL A 100 13.97 -13.19 -1.20
N ASP A 101 15.16 -12.64 -1.36
CA ASP A 101 16.16 -12.67 -0.32
C ASP A 101 16.04 -11.41 0.53
N LEU A 102 15.98 -11.60 1.85
CA LEU A 102 15.92 -10.54 2.83
C LEU A 102 17.32 -10.21 3.34
N LEU A 103 17.73 -8.97 3.15
CA LEU A 103 19.00 -8.43 3.58
C LEU A 103 18.79 -7.40 4.69
N VAL A 104 19.76 -7.30 5.60
CA VAL A 104 19.86 -6.20 6.56
C VAL A 104 21.12 -5.40 6.31
N VAL A 105 20.97 -4.07 6.28
CA VAL A 105 22.07 -3.11 6.27
C VAL A 105 22.13 -2.48 7.66
N PRO A 106 23.23 -2.67 8.41
CA PRO A 106 23.39 -2.07 9.73
C PRO A 106 23.28 -0.54 9.68
N ALA A 107 22.89 0.07 10.80
CA ALA A 107 22.89 1.52 10.95
C ALA A 107 24.31 2.06 10.69
N GLY A 108 24.45 3.08 9.83
CA GLY A 108 25.74 3.66 9.46
C GLY A 108 26.61 2.84 8.50
N GLY A 109 26.22 1.60 8.16
CA GLY A 109 26.92 0.77 7.19
C GLY A 109 26.67 1.20 5.73
N ALA A 110 27.66 0.96 4.87
CA ALA A 110 27.52 1.15 3.44
C ALA A 110 26.67 0.02 2.82
N ALA A 111 26.04 0.26 1.67
CA ALA A 111 25.18 -0.73 0.99
C ALA A 111 25.89 -2.06 0.65
N GLY A 112 27.22 -2.08 0.61
CA GLY A 112 28.03 -3.30 0.42
C GLY A 112 28.18 -4.19 1.66
N GLU A 113 27.77 -3.74 2.85
CA GLU A 113 27.80 -4.52 4.10
C GLU A 113 26.48 -5.25 4.39
N ALA A 114 25.61 -5.34 3.38
CA ALA A 114 24.32 -6.01 3.52
C ALA A 114 24.50 -7.49 3.89
N THR A 115 23.91 -7.90 5.01
CA THR A 115 23.98 -9.28 5.51
C THR A 115 22.68 -10.03 5.17
N LEU A 116 22.79 -11.25 4.63
CA LEU A 116 21.64 -12.09 4.29
C LEU A 116 20.98 -12.68 5.55
N LEU A 117 19.72 -12.33 5.77
CA LEU A 117 18.91 -12.87 6.87
C LEU A 117 18.13 -14.11 6.46
N ALA A 118 17.47 -14.04 5.29
CA ALA A 118 16.67 -15.12 4.75
C ALA A 118 16.83 -15.21 3.24
N SER A 119 16.99 -16.42 2.72
CA SER A 119 16.97 -16.68 1.28
C SER A 119 15.61 -17.23 0.85
N ARG A 120 15.15 -16.83 -0.34
CA ARG A 120 13.90 -17.28 -0.99
C ARG A 120 12.66 -17.26 -0.07
N ALA A 121 12.56 -16.25 0.79
CA ALA A 121 11.38 -15.98 1.59
C ALA A 121 10.17 -15.74 0.68
N LEU A 122 9.02 -16.34 1.04
CA LEU A 122 7.79 -16.14 0.29
C LEU A 122 7.17 -14.81 0.69
N VAL A 123 6.83 -13.98 -0.30
CA VAL A 123 5.99 -12.80 -0.07
C VAL A 123 4.55 -13.27 0.12
N LEU A 124 4.01 -13.03 1.32
CA LEU A 124 2.63 -13.35 1.67
C LEU A 124 1.68 -12.24 1.24
N ASP A 125 2.07 -11.00 1.51
CA ASP A 125 1.27 -9.83 1.19
C ASP A 125 2.16 -8.59 1.07
N VAL A 126 1.67 -7.59 0.34
CA VAL A 126 2.30 -6.27 0.19
C VAL A 126 1.28 -5.23 0.62
N VAL A 127 1.48 -4.65 1.81
CA VAL A 127 0.56 -3.67 2.37
C VAL A 127 1.10 -2.26 2.15
N GLY A 128 0.22 -1.36 1.70
CA GLY A 128 0.54 0.06 1.59
C GLY A 128 1.55 0.40 0.50
N ALA A 129 1.65 -0.39 -0.59
CA ALA A 129 2.56 -0.11 -1.72
C ALA A 129 2.38 1.30 -2.36
N GLY A 130 1.26 1.98 -2.11
CA GLY A 130 1.02 3.37 -2.53
C GLY A 130 0.77 4.35 -1.36
N ALA A 131 1.00 3.93 -0.11
CA ALA A 131 0.76 4.75 1.07
C ALA A 131 1.92 5.74 1.27
N VAL A 132 1.60 7.03 1.33
CA VAL A 132 2.59 8.13 1.40
C VAL A 132 3.05 8.41 2.84
N ASP A 133 2.34 7.87 3.83
CA ASP A 133 2.61 8.01 5.26
C ASP A 133 3.73 7.07 5.76
N GLY A 134 4.33 6.29 4.86
CA GLY A 134 5.35 5.31 5.20
C GLY A 134 4.80 4.11 5.98
N SER A 135 3.49 3.91 6.05
CA SER A 135 2.85 2.73 6.69
C SER A 135 2.94 1.46 5.85
N SER A 136 3.83 1.42 4.86
CA SER A 136 4.00 0.28 3.97
C SER A 136 4.81 -0.84 4.64
N ALA A 137 4.41 -2.08 4.37
CA ALA A 137 5.03 -3.27 4.92
C ALA A 137 4.94 -4.44 3.94
N LEU A 138 6.05 -5.18 3.85
CA LEU A 138 6.12 -6.46 3.15
C LEU A 138 5.92 -7.58 4.17
N TYR A 139 4.90 -8.41 3.98
CA TYR A 139 4.69 -9.58 4.83
C TYR A 139 5.40 -10.79 4.22
N LEU A 140 6.34 -11.37 4.97
CA LEU A 140 7.14 -12.50 4.53
C LEU A 140 6.85 -13.76 5.34
N ALA A 141 6.83 -14.91 4.68
CA ALA A 141 6.90 -16.20 5.36
C ALA A 141 8.37 -16.55 5.62
N LEU A 142 8.77 -16.49 6.89
CA LEU A 142 10.11 -16.81 7.34
C LEU A 142 10.11 -18.09 8.17
N ARG A 143 11.23 -18.81 8.21
CA ARG A 143 11.43 -19.86 9.23
C ARG A 143 11.51 -19.22 10.62
N PRO A 144 11.15 -19.93 11.71
CA PRO A 144 11.18 -19.37 13.05
C PRO A 144 12.52 -18.72 13.43
N GLU A 145 13.65 -19.32 13.05
CA GLU A 145 15.00 -18.83 13.34
C GLU A 145 15.35 -17.59 12.49
N GLN A 146 14.80 -17.49 11.28
CA GLN A 146 14.92 -16.31 10.43
C GLN A 146 14.07 -15.16 10.96
N ALA A 147 12.85 -15.46 11.41
CA ALA A 147 11.95 -14.49 12.02
C ALA A 147 12.57 -13.88 13.29
N GLN A 148 13.11 -14.71 14.19
CA GLN A 148 13.81 -14.25 15.39
C GLN A 148 15.00 -13.32 15.06
N ARG A 149 15.79 -13.67 14.04
CA ARG A 149 16.89 -12.80 13.59
C ARG A 149 16.37 -11.49 13.00
N ALA A 150 15.29 -11.52 12.22
CA ALA A 150 14.72 -10.33 11.60
C ALA A 150 14.11 -9.36 12.63
N VAL A 151 13.45 -9.85 13.68
CA VAL A 151 12.89 -9.00 14.74
C VAL A 151 13.94 -8.54 15.76
N GLY A 152 15.04 -9.29 15.91
CA GLY A 152 16.15 -8.95 16.80
C GLY A 152 17.18 -8.00 16.19
N VAL A 153 16.90 -7.44 15.01
CA VAL A 153 17.81 -6.48 14.35
C VAL A 153 17.89 -5.18 15.17
N PRO A 154 19.10 -4.59 15.36
CA PRO A 154 19.26 -3.33 16.08
C PRO A 154 18.46 -2.19 15.44
N GLU A 155 17.99 -1.27 16.29
CA GLU A 155 17.32 -0.04 15.85
C GLU A 155 18.19 0.76 14.87
N GLY A 156 17.54 1.38 13.88
CA GLY A 156 18.22 2.14 12.81
C GLY A 156 18.81 1.28 11.68
N SER A 157 18.77 -0.05 11.80
CA SER A 157 19.08 -0.94 10.68
C SER A 157 17.99 -0.86 9.61
N ARG A 158 18.38 -1.11 8.37
CA ARG A 158 17.55 -0.95 7.18
C ARG A 158 17.42 -2.28 6.46
N PHE A 159 16.20 -2.67 6.11
CA PHE A 159 15.97 -3.89 5.34
C PHE A 159 15.96 -3.60 3.84
N ALA A 160 16.56 -4.49 3.08
CA ALA A 160 16.54 -4.52 1.62
C ALA A 160 16.14 -5.91 1.14
N VAL A 161 15.63 -5.98 -0.09
CA VAL A 161 15.23 -7.24 -0.71
C VAL A 161 15.80 -7.38 -2.10
N VAL A 162 16.11 -8.62 -2.47
CA VAL A 162 16.48 -9.00 -3.83
C VAL A 162 15.46 -10.00 -4.35
N VAL A 163 14.83 -9.70 -5.49
CA VAL A 163 13.83 -10.58 -6.10
C VAL A 163 14.51 -11.78 -6.76
N ARG A 164 13.96 -12.96 -6.51
CA ARG A 164 14.39 -14.23 -7.08
C ARG A 164 13.29 -14.73 -8.01
N GLU A 165 13.62 -14.89 -9.29
CA GLU A 165 12.81 -15.65 -10.26
C GLU A 165 12.78 -17.15 -9.89
#